data_AF-A0A858RFX6-F1
#
_entry.id   AF-A0A858RFX6-F1
#
_cell.length_a   1.000
_cell.length_b   1.000
_cell.length_c   1.000
_cell.angle_alpha   90.00
_cell.angle_beta   90.00
_cell.angle_gamma   90.00
#
_symmetry.space_group_name_H-M   'P 1'
#
loop_
_entity.id
_entity.type
_entity.pdbx_description
1 polymer ?
#
loop_
_entity_poly.entity_id
_entity_poly.type
_entity_poly.pdbx_seq_one_letter_code
_entity_poly.pdbx_strand_id
1 'polypeptide(L)'
;MKSKRNLTRFTYENTAFQGWRLCLSRGGVTFTKYFSDKQYGGGRKALDVAEKTLTDLKGLLEGSKRVNGRLSNVTVKKAEKLLGGT
;
A
#
# COMPACT_ATOMS: atom_id res chain seq x y z
N MET A 1 -19.00 -5.18 5.34
CA MET A 1 -17.97 -4.23 4.87
C MET A 1 -17.59 -4.58 3.45
N LYS A 2 -17.71 -3.66 2.48
CA LYS A 2 -17.23 -3.91 1.11
C LYS A 2 -15.70 -4.03 1.15
N SER A 3 -15.16 -5.20 0.82
CA SER A 3 -13.73 -5.39 0.61
C SER A 3 -13.27 -4.44 -0.50
N LYS A 4 -12.38 -3.49 -0.20
CA LYS A 4 -11.73 -2.66 -1.22
C LYS A 4 -10.51 -3.43 -1.74
N ARG A 5 -10.44 -3.65 -3.06
CA ARG A 5 -9.34 -4.42 -3.67
C ARG A 5 -7.99 -3.79 -3.26
N ASN A 6 -7.06 -4.62 -2.76
CA ASN A 6 -5.73 -4.23 -2.26
C ASN A 6 -5.70 -3.49 -0.91
N LEU A 7 -6.84 -3.27 -0.25
CA LEU A 7 -6.91 -2.69 1.10
C LEU A 7 -7.68 -3.63 2.04
N THR A 8 -7.03 -4.08 3.10
CA THR A 8 -7.63 -4.94 4.12
C THR A 8 -7.71 -4.19 5.44
N ARG A 9 -8.90 -4.15 6.05
CA ARG A 9 -9.08 -3.61 7.40
C ARG A 9 -8.60 -4.63 8.43
N PHE A 10 -7.82 -4.17 9.39
CA PHE A 10 -7.38 -4.94 10.55
C PHE A 10 -8.04 -4.34 11.79
N THR A 11 -9.00 -5.08 12.35
CA THR A 11 -9.71 -4.76 13.60
C THR A 11 -9.79 -6.04 14.40
N TYR A 12 -8.74 -6.35 15.14
CA TYR A 12 -8.81 -7.42 16.12
C TYR A 12 -9.04 -6.79 17.49
N GLU A 13 -9.99 -7.33 18.26
CA GLU A 13 -10.37 -6.79 19.57
C GLU A 13 -9.23 -6.85 20.59
N ASN A 14 -8.34 -7.84 20.47
CA ASN A 14 -7.24 -8.10 21.41
C ASN A 14 -5.83 -7.82 20.86
N THR A 15 -5.67 -7.10 19.74
CA THR A 15 -4.33 -6.84 19.18
C THR A 15 -3.86 -5.41 19.37
N ALA A 16 -2.55 -5.25 19.49
CA ALA A 16 -1.86 -3.97 19.54
C ALA A 16 -1.92 -3.15 18.24
N PHE A 17 -2.61 -3.65 17.20
CA PHE A 17 -2.70 -2.99 15.90
C PHE A 17 -4.12 -3.00 15.35
N GLN A 18 -4.70 -1.79 15.26
CA GLN A 18 -5.86 -1.50 14.46
C GLN A 18 -5.45 -0.59 13.31
N GLY A 19 -5.90 -0.88 12.10
CA GLY A 19 -5.40 -0.17 10.93
C GLY A 19 -5.88 -0.73 9.59
N TRP A 20 -5.22 -0.28 8.53
CA TRP A 20 -5.39 -0.79 7.18
C TRP A 20 -4.08 -1.35 6.65
N ARG A 21 -4.16 -2.43 5.88
CA ARG A 21 -3.04 -2.96 5.10
C ARG A 21 -3.30 -2.70 3.62
N LEU A 22 -2.37 -2.00 2.98
CA LEU A 22 -2.23 -2.00 1.54
C LEU A 22 -1.36 -3.19 1.13
N CYS A 23 -1.86 -3.99 0.19
CA CYS A 23 -1.09 -5.06 -0.44
C CYS A 23 -1.37 -5.05 -1.96
N LEU A 24 -0.35 -4.74 -2.76
CA LEU A 24 -0.45 -4.67 -4.22
C LEU A 24 0.66 -5.49 -4.86
N SER A 25 0.29 -6.48 -5.67
CA SER A 25 1.24 -7.24 -6.49
C SER A 25 1.17 -6.78 -7.95
N ARG A 26 2.33 -6.44 -8.54
CA ARG A 26 2.44 -6.02 -9.95
C ARG A 26 3.84 -6.33 -10.49
N GLY A 27 3.90 -6.87 -11.71
CA GLY A 27 5.16 -7.12 -12.43
C GLY A 27 6.18 -7.94 -11.63
N GLY A 28 5.70 -8.98 -10.92
CA GLY A 28 6.54 -9.90 -10.15
C GLY A 28 7.07 -9.37 -8.82
N VAL A 29 6.52 -8.26 -8.31
CA VAL A 29 6.86 -7.64 -7.01
C VAL A 29 5.58 -7.40 -6.22
N THR A 30 5.66 -7.56 -4.89
CA THR A 30 4.55 -7.29 -3.97
C THR A 30 4.93 -6.17 -3.02
N PHE A 31 4.09 -5.14 -2.98
CA PHE A 31 4.24 -3.98 -2.12
C PHE A 31 3.26 -4.06 -0.96
N THR A 32 3.76 -3.91 0.27
CA THR A 32 2.94 -3.94 1.49
C THR A 32 3.21 -2.72 2.34
N LYS A 33 2.14 -2.08 2.84
CA LYS A 33 2.24 -1.00 3.84
C LYS A 33 1.08 -1.07 4.81
N TYR A 34 1.37 -0.76 6.07
CA TYR A 34 0.39 -0.69 7.15
C TYR A 34 0.12 0.76 7.53
N PHE A 35 -1.15 1.07 7.78
CA PHE A 35 -1.63 2.39 8.19
C PHE A 35 -2.34 2.22 9.52
N SER A 36 -1.64 2.50 10.63
CA SER A 36 -2.24 2.34 11.96
C SER A 36 -3.23 3.47 12.25
N ASP A 37 -4.34 3.12 12.89
CA ASP A 37 -5.31 4.11 13.35
C ASP A 37 -4.68 5.10 14.32
N LYS A 38 -3.80 4.61 15.20
CA LYS A 38 -3.10 5.45 16.18
C LYS A 38 -2.26 6.54 15.50
N GLN A 39 -1.52 6.19 14.44
CA GLN A 39 -0.66 7.13 13.72
C GLN A 39 -1.48 8.15 12.92
N TYR A 40 -2.57 7.72 12.29
CA TYR A 40 -3.32 8.55 11.36
C TYR A 40 -4.57 9.22 11.98
N GLY A 41 -4.88 8.95 13.26
CA GLY A 41 -5.97 9.58 13.99
C GLY A 41 -7.34 8.90 13.79
N GLY A 42 -7.35 7.58 13.63
CA GLY A 42 -8.53 6.73 13.57
C GLY A 42 -8.72 6.02 12.22
N GLY A 43 -9.62 5.02 12.21
CA GLY A 43 -9.81 4.12 11.07
C GLY A 43 -10.21 4.81 9.76
N ARG A 44 -10.96 5.91 9.82
CA ARG A 44 -11.34 6.69 8.63
C ARG A 44 -10.14 7.45 8.05
N LYS A 45 -9.41 8.19 8.88
CA LYS A 45 -8.21 8.92 8.43
C LYS A 45 -7.12 7.96 7.93
N ALA A 46 -6.95 6.82 8.59
CA ALA A 46 -6.04 5.77 8.12
C ALA A 46 -6.49 5.20 6.76
N LEU A 47 -7.80 5.05 6.52
CA LEU A 47 -8.33 4.65 5.21
C LEU A 47 -8.03 5.70 4.14
N ASP A 48 -8.30 6.98 4.41
CA ASP A 48 -8.10 8.08 3.47
C ASP A 48 -6.64 8.14 3.00
N VAL A 49 -5.69 7.98 3.93
CA VAL A 49 -4.26 7.93 3.60
C VAL A 49 -3.88 6.66 2.84
N ALA A 50 -4.44 5.51 3.21
CA ALA A 50 -4.19 4.25 2.51
C ALA A 50 -4.71 4.29 1.05
N GLU A 51 -5.84 4.94 0.81
CA GLU A 51 -6.46 5.12 -0.51
C GLU A 51 -5.66 6.07 -1.40
N LYS A 52 -5.22 7.19 -0.83
CA LYS A 52 -4.32 8.10 -1.52
C LYS A 52 -3.03 7.38 -1.92
N THR A 53 -2.41 6.68 -0.97
CA THR A 53 -1.18 5.90 -1.22
C THR A 53 -1.38 4.83 -2.28
N LEU A 54 -2.53 4.13 -2.30
CA LEU A 54 -2.85 3.14 -3.33
C LEU A 54 -3.01 3.77 -4.71
N THR A 55 -3.64 4.94 -4.78
CA THR A 55 -3.81 5.69 -6.03
C THR A 55 -2.46 6.13 -6.58
N ASP A 56 -1.62 6.74 -5.74
CA ASP A 56 -0.29 7.21 -6.13
C ASP A 56 0.61 6.04 -6.56
N LEU A 57 0.57 4.92 -5.82
CA LEU A 57 1.32 3.71 -6.17
C LEU A 57 0.85 3.13 -7.51
N LYS A 58 -0.46 3.06 -7.75
CA LYS A 58 -0.97 2.59 -9.05
C LYS A 58 -0.52 3.50 -10.18
N GLY A 59 -0.64 4.82 -10.02
CA GLY A 59 -0.20 5.79 -11.02
C GLY A 59 1.29 5.68 -11.33
N LEU A 60 2.14 5.46 -10.32
CA LEU A 60 3.57 5.21 -10.52
C LEU A 60 3.84 3.93 -11.30
N LEU A 61 3.07 2.87 -11.04
CA LEU A 61 3.24 1.56 -11.67
C LEU A 61 2.60 1.47 -13.07
N GLU A 62 1.64 2.34 -13.38
CA GLU A 62 1.11 2.53 -14.72
C GLU A 62 2.19 3.15 -15.63
N GLY A 63 2.36 2.59 -16.83
CA GLY A 63 3.40 3.04 -17.76
C GLY A 63 4.85 2.74 -17.34
N SER A 64 5.10 2.16 -16.17
CA SER A 64 6.45 1.84 -15.71
C SER A 64 7.14 0.81 -16.60
N LYS A 65 8.39 1.10 -16.97
CA LYS A 65 9.23 0.21 -17.79
C LYS A 65 9.40 -1.15 -17.12
N ARG A 66 9.17 -2.21 -17.90
CA ARG A 66 9.45 -3.58 -17.50
C ARG A 66 10.74 -4.07 -18.17
N VAL A 67 11.50 -4.87 -17.44
CA VAL A 67 12.70 -5.57 -17.94
C VAL A 67 12.47 -7.04 -17.67
N ASN A 68 12.53 -7.88 -18.71
CA ASN A 68 12.23 -9.32 -18.64
C ASN A 68 10.87 -9.62 -17.99
N GLY A 69 9.84 -8.83 -18.32
CA GLY A 69 8.49 -8.98 -17.78
C GLY A 69 8.30 -8.52 -16.33
N ARG A 70 9.37 -8.11 -15.64
CA ARG A 70 9.35 -7.63 -14.24
C ARG A 70 9.47 -6.11 -14.18
N LEU A 71 9.01 -5.50 -13.09
CA LEU A 71 9.28 -4.08 -12.85
C LEU A 71 10.79 -3.84 -12.79
N SER A 72 11.25 -2.74 -13.39
CA SER A 72 12.66 -2.34 -13.27
C SER A 72 13.03 -2.05 -11.81
N ASN A 73 14.28 -2.30 -11.43
CA ASN A 73 14.78 -1.97 -10.08
C ASN A 73 14.58 -0.50 -9.72
N VAL A 74 14.68 0.40 -10.72
CA VAL A 74 14.44 1.84 -10.53
C VAL A 74 12.99 2.12 -10.16
N THR A 75 12.03 1.47 -10.83
CA THR A 75 10.60 1.58 -10.49
C THR A 75 10.32 1.03 -9.09
N VAL A 76 10.90 -0.13 -8.76
CA VAL A 76 10.70 -0.76 -7.44
C VAL A 76 11.19 0.16 -6.33
N LYS A 77 12.41 0.70 -6.44
CA LYS A 77 12.96 1.66 -5.46
C LYS A 77 12.11 2.93 -5.31
N LYS A 78 11.58 3.47 -6.43
CA LYS A 78 10.65 4.62 -6.37
C LYS A 78 9.36 4.27 -5.61
N ALA A 79 8.81 3.08 -5.85
CA ALA A 79 7.61 2.61 -5.16
C ALA A 79 7.87 2.36 -3.67
N GLU A 80 9.00 1.75 -3.31
CA GLU A 80 9.40 1.55 -1.91
C GLU A 80 9.55 2.89 -1.18
N LYS A 81 10.22 3.86 -1.80
CA LYS A 81 10.35 5.22 -1.26
C LYS A 81 9.00 5.91 -1.05
N LEU A 82 8.07 5.77 -2.00
CA LEU A 82 6.69 6.28 -1.88
C LEU A 82 5.96 5.63 -0.69
N LEU A 83 6.23 4.36 -0.41
CA LEU A 83 5.70 3.65 0.74
C LEU A 83 6.45 3.97 2.04
N GLY A 84 7.48 4.82 2.01
CA GLY A 84 8.30 5.14 3.18
C GLY A 84 9.28 4.03 3.57
N GLY A 85 9.56 3.09 2.65
CA GLY A 85 10.72 2.21 2.74
C GLY A 85 11.98 3.01 2.44
N THR A 86 12.99 2.86 3.30
CA THR A 86 14.33 3.42 3.12
C THR A 86 15.20 2.49 2.28
#